data_AF-A0A946IUS7-F1
#
_entry.id   AF-A0A946IUS7-F1
#
_cell.length_a   1.000
_cell.length_b   1.000
_cell.length_c   1.000
_cell.angle_alpha   90.00
_cell.angle_beta   90.00
_cell.angle_gamma   90.00
#
_symmetry.space_group_name_H-M   'P 1'
#
loop_
_entity.id
_entity.type
_entity.pdbx_description
1 polymer ?
#
loop_
_entity_poly.entity_id
_entity_poly.type
_entity_poly.pdbx_seq_one_letter_code
_entity_poly.pdbx_strand_id
1 'polypeptide(L)'
;MSLHSLRMLLLFLCFFILGSASPRMTGEEIEKYIQKKLKRNDQVLKINGKNLGDEGVAHLARSPLLRTVSNLILYKGNFGDEGVRALAESKHLGQLTGLYLENNNITDKGVRYITRSKSLPNLKTLNLYHNRITDEGAGFIADSDSLSQLEELNLNYNQIHGAGAIRLTHSTKLQKLKTIQLTYNPIERSGQDAWKRFQLMEWFKDLNRANKLNEVGAGLIGDLGVDVLLQSPFASKLKILDLKNNDLTDKSVIALSNSEKLKHLTALNLSKNNITDAGAKALAYSKNLEKLKKLDLNFNRIGDEGALAIAQSPNFAKLESLKLGQNKIGTEGAEALNDSKNLPNLVHPVFGFY
;
A
#
# COMPACT_ATOMS: atom_id res chain seq x y z
N MET A 1 17.78 -16.82 -53.66
CA MET A 1 16.50 -17.00 -52.94
C MET A 1 15.48 -17.55 -53.91
N SER A 2 14.87 -18.70 -53.61
CA SER A 2 13.87 -19.32 -54.51
C SER A 2 12.56 -18.54 -54.48
N LEU A 3 11.79 -18.53 -55.57
CA LEU A 3 10.45 -17.92 -55.63
C LEU A 3 9.51 -18.43 -54.50
N HIS A 4 9.78 -19.64 -53.99
CA HIS A 4 9.08 -20.25 -52.87
C HIS A 4 9.42 -19.57 -51.53
N SER A 5 10.68 -19.20 -51.30
CA SER A 5 11.12 -18.47 -50.11
C SER A 5 10.59 -17.04 -50.04
N LEU A 6 10.36 -16.38 -51.19
CA LEU A 6 9.77 -15.03 -51.25
C LEU A 6 8.25 -15.04 -50.99
N ARG A 7 7.53 -16.06 -51.47
CA ARG A 7 6.08 -16.26 -51.17
C ARG A 7 5.82 -16.58 -49.70
N MET A 8 6.70 -17.37 -49.08
CA MET A 8 6.56 -17.73 -47.66
C MET A 8 6.89 -16.53 -46.75
N LEU A 9 7.83 -15.67 -47.13
CA LEU A 9 8.13 -14.42 -46.42
C LEU A 9 6.98 -13.40 -46.54
N LEU A 10 6.31 -13.29 -47.69
CA LEU A 10 5.11 -12.45 -47.85
C LEU A 10 3.91 -12.98 -47.06
N LEU A 11 3.72 -14.30 -47.01
CA LEU A 11 2.68 -14.92 -46.17
C LEU A 11 2.96 -14.70 -44.67
N PHE A 12 4.23 -14.77 -44.22
CA PHE A 12 4.61 -14.46 -42.85
C PHE A 12 4.49 -12.96 -42.50
N LEU A 13 4.77 -12.05 -43.44
CA LEU A 13 4.53 -10.61 -43.25
C LEU A 13 3.02 -10.27 -43.23
N CYS A 14 2.18 -10.98 -43.97
CA CYS A 14 0.72 -10.78 -43.91
C CYS A 14 0.09 -11.26 -42.59
N PHE A 15 0.66 -12.26 -41.91
CA PHE A 15 0.16 -12.72 -40.60
C PHE A 15 0.54 -11.82 -39.42
N PHE A 16 1.59 -11.00 -39.55
CA PHE A 16 1.98 -10.03 -38.51
C PHE A 16 1.52 -8.59 -38.77
N ILE A 17 0.89 -8.31 -39.92
CA ILE A 17 0.34 -6.98 -40.25
C ILE A 17 -1.20 -6.90 -40.09
N LEU A 18 -1.88 -8.02 -39.84
CA LEU A 18 -3.34 -8.04 -39.70
C LEU A 18 -3.79 -8.71 -38.39
N GLY A 19 -3.34 -8.16 -37.26
CA GLY A 19 -4.23 -8.11 -36.10
C GLY A 19 -5.35 -7.13 -36.43
N SER A 20 -6.33 -7.54 -37.24
CA SER A 20 -7.44 -6.66 -37.64
C SER A 20 -8.09 -6.13 -36.38
N ALA A 21 -7.94 -4.83 -36.11
CA ALA A 21 -8.68 -4.18 -35.05
C ALA A 21 -10.15 -4.58 -35.21
N SER A 22 -10.76 -5.10 -34.14
CA SER A 22 -12.17 -5.50 -34.21
C SER A 22 -12.99 -4.32 -34.76
N PRO A 23 -13.93 -4.56 -35.68
CA PRO A 23 -14.73 -3.49 -36.26
C PRO A 23 -15.46 -2.75 -35.12
N ARG A 24 -15.60 -1.43 -35.29
CA ARG A 24 -16.23 -0.59 -34.28
C ARG A 24 -17.70 -0.96 -34.15
N MET A 25 -18.18 -1.14 -32.93
CA MET A 25 -19.59 -1.46 -32.69
C MET A 25 -20.48 -0.28 -33.01
N THR A 26 -21.62 -0.54 -33.65
CA THR A 26 -22.68 0.46 -33.84
C THR A 26 -23.51 0.64 -32.56
N GLY A 27 -24.28 1.73 -32.48
CA GLY A 27 -25.18 1.97 -31.35
C GLY A 27 -26.22 0.86 -31.16
N GLU A 28 -26.76 0.29 -32.24
CA GLU A 28 -27.71 -0.83 -32.20
C GLU A 28 -27.07 -2.12 -31.68
N GLU A 29 -25.84 -2.41 -32.11
CA GLU A 29 -25.09 -3.57 -31.63
C GLU A 29 -24.78 -3.45 -30.12
N ILE A 30 -24.46 -2.24 -29.66
CA ILE A 30 -24.22 -1.94 -28.25
C ILE A 30 -25.50 -2.15 -27.44
N GLU A 31 -26.62 -1.58 -27.87
CA GLU A 31 -27.90 -1.69 -27.16
C GLU A 31 -28.37 -3.15 -27.07
N LYS A 32 -28.27 -3.90 -28.18
CA LYS A 32 -28.56 -5.34 -28.21
C LYS A 32 -27.63 -6.13 -27.29
N TYR A 33 -26.36 -5.73 -27.20
CA TYR A 33 -25.39 -6.37 -26.30
C TYR A 33 -25.73 -6.12 -24.82
N ILE A 34 -26.04 -4.87 -24.45
CA ILE A 34 -26.43 -4.50 -23.09
C ILE A 34 -27.67 -5.28 -22.66
N GLN A 35 -28.73 -5.29 -23.48
CA GLN A 35 -29.96 -6.03 -23.22
C GLN A 35 -29.70 -7.53 -22.99
N LYS A 36 -28.80 -8.13 -23.79
CA LYS A 36 -28.44 -9.55 -23.63
C LYS A 36 -27.68 -9.83 -22.34
N LYS A 37 -26.78 -8.94 -21.93
CA LYS A 37 -25.92 -9.15 -20.75
C LYS A 37 -26.65 -8.86 -19.44
N LEU A 38 -27.43 -7.79 -19.37
CA LEU A 38 -28.16 -7.44 -18.17
C LEU A 38 -29.29 -8.42 -17.83
N LYS A 39 -29.86 -9.10 -18.83
CA LYS A 39 -30.78 -10.23 -18.57
C LYS A 39 -30.16 -11.38 -17.76
N ARG A 40 -28.83 -11.52 -17.75
CA ARG A 40 -28.12 -12.60 -17.05
C ARG A 40 -27.48 -12.15 -15.73
N ASN A 41 -27.21 -10.85 -15.59
CA ASN A 41 -26.70 -10.20 -14.40
C ASN A 41 -27.01 -8.71 -14.53
N ASP A 42 -28.06 -8.25 -13.85
CA ASP A 42 -28.63 -6.92 -13.98
C ASP A 42 -27.78 -5.83 -13.31
N GLN A 43 -26.83 -6.22 -12.46
CA GLN A 43 -25.96 -5.31 -11.72
C GLN A 43 -24.55 -5.18 -12.29
N VAL A 44 -24.07 -6.15 -13.09
CA VAL A 44 -22.70 -6.14 -13.63
C VAL A 44 -22.72 -6.19 -15.15
N LEU A 45 -22.31 -5.10 -15.80
CA LEU A 45 -22.12 -5.04 -17.24
C LEU A 45 -20.65 -5.17 -17.60
N LYS A 46 -20.30 -6.19 -18.39
CA LYS A 46 -18.94 -6.43 -18.88
C LYS A 46 -18.90 -6.39 -20.41
N ILE A 47 -18.09 -5.47 -20.95
CA ILE A 47 -17.78 -5.34 -22.37
C ILE A 47 -16.26 -5.38 -22.53
N ASN A 48 -15.73 -6.57 -22.89
CA ASN A 48 -14.29 -6.82 -22.93
C ASN A 48 -13.82 -7.04 -24.36
N GLY A 49 -12.74 -6.35 -24.75
CA GLY A 49 -12.06 -6.56 -26.03
C GLY A 49 -12.92 -6.23 -27.24
N LYS A 50 -13.87 -5.30 -27.09
CA LYS A 50 -14.71 -4.82 -28.18
C LYS A 50 -14.32 -3.38 -28.52
N ASN A 51 -14.15 -3.08 -29.79
CA ASN A 51 -13.86 -1.73 -30.23
C ASN A 51 -15.14 -0.86 -30.12
N LEU A 52 -15.27 -0.12 -29.03
CA LEU A 52 -16.38 0.81 -28.81
C LEU A 52 -16.04 2.17 -29.43
N GLY A 53 -14.83 2.66 -29.18
CA GLY A 53 -14.48 4.06 -29.39
C GLY A 53 -15.38 5.01 -28.60
N ASP A 54 -15.10 6.31 -28.69
CA ASP A 54 -15.82 7.32 -27.87
C ASP A 54 -17.33 7.37 -28.17
N GLU A 55 -17.73 7.33 -29.44
CA GLU A 55 -19.14 7.30 -29.85
C GLU A 55 -19.89 6.06 -29.31
N GLY A 56 -19.27 4.88 -29.34
CA GLY A 56 -19.88 3.68 -28.80
C GLY A 56 -20.10 3.77 -27.29
N VAL A 57 -19.13 4.32 -26.56
CA VAL A 57 -19.28 4.62 -25.13
C VAL A 57 -20.33 5.70 -24.89
N ALA A 58 -20.45 6.71 -25.77
CA ALA A 58 -21.50 7.71 -25.67
C ALA A 58 -22.90 7.15 -25.91
N HIS A 59 -23.05 6.20 -26.83
CA HIS A 59 -24.31 5.45 -27.01
C HIS A 59 -24.63 4.61 -25.76
N LEU A 60 -23.66 3.85 -25.25
CA LEU A 60 -23.78 3.09 -24.00
C LEU A 60 -24.24 4.00 -22.86
N ALA A 61 -23.60 5.14 -22.65
CA ALA A 61 -23.88 6.08 -21.56
C ALA A 61 -25.30 6.66 -21.59
N ARG A 62 -25.96 6.68 -22.75
CA ARG A 62 -27.36 7.14 -22.90
C ARG A 62 -28.39 6.05 -22.64
N SER A 63 -27.97 4.79 -22.53
CA SER A 63 -28.89 3.67 -22.38
C SER A 63 -29.54 3.68 -20.99
N PRO A 64 -30.88 3.69 -20.89
CA PRO A 64 -31.58 3.66 -19.60
C PRO A 64 -31.40 2.35 -18.84
N LEU A 65 -30.95 1.30 -19.53
CA LEU A 65 -30.65 -0.01 -18.95
C LEU A 65 -29.49 0.05 -17.95
N LEU A 66 -28.65 1.08 -18.00
CA LEU A 66 -27.56 1.25 -17.04
C LEU A 66 -28.03 1.63 -15.63
N ARG A 67 -29.31 1.99 -15.44
CA ARG A 67 -29.86 2.40 -14.13
C ARG A 67 -29.72 1.34 -13.03
N THR A 68 -29.66 0.06 -13.39
CA THR A 68 -29.51 -1.05 -12.44
C THR A 68 -28.06 -1.46 -12.24
N VAL A 69 -27.13 -0.95 -13.06
CA VAL A 69 -25.73 -1.39 -13.08
C VAL A 69 -24.98 -0.77 -11.91
N SER A 70 -24.44 -1.64 -11.04
CA SER A 70 -23.56 -1.27 -9.94
C SER A 70 -22.08 -1.38 -10.32
N ASN A 71 -21.73 -2.22 -11.31
CA ASN A 71 -20.36 -2.42 -11.77
C ASN A 71 -20.29 -2.41 -13.30
N LEU A 72 -19.53 -1.47 -13.85
CA LEU A 72 -19.35 -1.29 -15.29
C LEU A 72 -17.89 -1.57 -15.65
N ILE A 73 -17.69 -2.60 -16.48
CA ILE A 73 -16.37 -3.05 -16.92
C ILE A 73 -16.24 -2.89 -18.43
N LEU A 74 -15.36 -1.98 -18.85
CA LEU A 74 -15.06 -1.64 -20.24
C LEU A 74 -13.58 -1.85 -20.53
N TYR A 75 -13.16 -3.12 -20.58
CA TYR A 75 -11.78 -3.51 -20.82
C TYR A 75 -11.44 -3.47 -22.32
N LYS A 76 -10.33 -2.82 -22.69
CA LYS A 76 -9.81 -2.83 -24.06
C LYS A 76 -10.88 -2.40 -25.08
N GLY A 77 -11.50 -1.26 -24.78
CA GLY A 77 -12.61 -0.66 -25.52
C GLY A 77 -12.17 0.28 -26.64
N ASN A 78 -10.88 0.65 -26.68
CA ASN A 78 -10.29 1.59 -27.65
C ASN A 78 -10.98 2.97 -27.66
N PHE A 79 -11.37 3.46 -26.49
CA PHE A 79 -11.91 4.81 -26.30
C PHE A 79 -10.96 5.67 -25.47
N GLY A 80 -11.14 6.99 -25.52
CA GLY A 80 -10.35 7.97 -24.78
C GLY A 80 -11.24 8.88 -23.94
N ASP A 81 -10.83 10.14 -23.82
CA ASP A 81 -11.41 11.07 -22.85
C ASP A 81 -12.87 11.45 -23.15
N GLU A 82 -13.28 11.49 -24.43
CA GLU A 82 -14.65 11.84 -24.80
C GLU A 82 -15.65 10.72 -24.46
N GLY A 83 -15.23 9.46 -24.59
CA GLY A 83 -16.02 8.33 -24.08
C GLY A 83 -16.18 8.40 -22.57
N VAL A 84 -15.09 8.71 -21.84
CA VAL A 84 -15.14 8.92 -20.38
C VAL A 84 -16.03 10.11 -20.01
N ARG A 85 -15.98 11.22 -20.77
CA ARG A 85 -16.89 12.35 -20.58
C ARG A 85 -18.35 11.91 -20.66
N ALA A 86 -18.70 11.13 -21.68
CA ALA A 86 -20.07 10.65 -21.84
C ALA A 86 -20.53 9.78 -20.66
N LEU A 87 -19.65 8.91 -20.12
CA LEU A 87 -19.94 8.15 -18.90
C LEU A 87 -20.12 9.09 -17.70
N ALA A 88 -19.21 10.04 -17.51
CA ALA A 88 -19.25 11.02 -16.42
C ALA A 88 -20.49 11.93 -16.46
N GLU A 89 -21.08 12.16 -17.63
CA GLU A 89 -22.31 12.94 -17.82
C GLU A 89 -23.58 12.07 -17.84
N SER A 90 -23.47 10.75 -17.73
CA SER A 90 -24.62 9.86 -17.85
C SER A 90 -25.62 10.04 -16.70
N LYS A 91 -26.88 10.33 -17.03
CA LYS A 91 -27.99 10.35 -16.06
C LYS A 91 -28.44 8.95 -15.58
N HIS A 92 -27.80 7.89 -16.06
CA HIS A 92 -28.21 6.50 -15.83
C HIS A 92 -27.25 5.73 -14.94
N LEU A 93 -26.11 6.30 -14.53
CA LEU A 93 -25.06 5.62 -13.75
C LEU A 93 -25.09 5.94 -12.24
N GLY A 94 -26.20 6.48 -11.72
CA GLY A 94 -26.29 6.90 -10.31
C GLY A 94 -26.12 5.77 -9.27
N GLN A 95 -26.30 4.51 -9.67
CA GLN A 95 -26.11 3.33 -8.80
C GLN A 95 -24.68 2.74 -8.90
N LEU A 96 -23.82 3.31 -9.74
CA LEU A 96 -22.51 2.75 -10.01
C LEU A 96 -21.61 2.87 -8.78
N THR A 97 -21.06 1.73 -8.37
CA THR A 97 -20.11 1.59 -7.27
C THR A 97 -18.73 1.19 -7.76
N GLY A 98 -18.63 0.52 -8.90
CA GLY A 98 -17.37 0.13 -9.53
C GLY A 98 -17.31 0.54 -11.00
N LEU A 99 -16.27 1.29 -11.37
CA LEU A 99 -15.99 1.71 -12.74
C LEU A 99 -14.61 1.20 -13.15
N TYR A 100 -14.59 0.33 -14.16
CA TYR A 100 -13.39 -0.37 -14.60
C TYR A 100 -13.16 -0.06 -16.09
N LEU A 101 -12.09 0.68 -16.37
CA LEU A 101 -11.78 1.26 -17.68
C LEU A 101 -10.37 0.87 -18.15
N GLU A 102 -9.95 -0.35 -17.83
CA GLU A 102 -8.59 -0.80 -18.03
C GLU A 102 -8.24 -0.94 -19.53
N ASN A 103 -6.98 -0.67 -19.88
CA ASN A 103 -6.44 -0.83 -21.23
C ASN A 103 -7.18 0.01 -22.27
N ASN A 104 -7.33 1.31 -22.01
CA ASN A 104 -7.91 2.26 -22.95
C ASN A 104 -6.93 3.42 -23.19
N ASN A 105 -7.38 4.48 -23.86
CA ASN A 105 -6.56 5.62 -24.24
C ASN A 105 -6.89 6.86 -23.39
N ILE A 106 -7.18 6.64 -22.10
CA ILE A 106 -7.62 7.69 -21.17
C ILE A 106 -6.41 8.49 -20.70
N THR A 107 -6.54 9.82 -20.70
CA THR A 107 -5.53 10.76 -20.22
C THR A 107 -6.04 11.50 -18.96
N ASP A 108 -5.26 12.45 -18.47
CA ASP A 108 -5.66 13.33 -17.36
C ASP A 108 -6.97 14.10 -17.64
N LYS A 109 -7.27 14.38 -18.92
CA LYS A 109 -8.53 15.00 -19.33
C LYS A 109 -9.73 14.09 -19.03
N GLY A 110 -9.64 12.80 -19.32
CA GLY A 110 -10.68 11.82 -19.00
C GLY A 110 -10.88 11.69 -17.49
N VAL A 111 -9.78 11.62 -16.74
CA VAL A 111 -9.81 11.62 -15.27
C VAL A 111 -10.51 12.87 -14.73
N ARG A 112 -10.24 14.05 -15.30
CA ARG A 112 -10.88 15.31 -14.91
C ARG A 112 -12.40 15.30 -15.09
N TYR A 113 -12.94 14.58 -16.08
CA TYR A 113 -14.38 14.42 -16.22
C TYR A 113 -14.96 13.54 -15.10
N ILE A 114 -14.29 12.44 -14.75
CA ILE A 114 -14.71 11.57 -13.65
C ILE A 114 -14.74 12.36 -12.33
N THR A 115 -13.68 13.11 -12.02
CA THR A 115 -13.53 13.80 -10.72
C THR A 115 -14.51 14.98 -10.55
N ARG A 116 -15.10 15.47 -11.65
CA ARG A 116 -16.14 16.51 -11.67
C ARG A 116 -17.55 15.95 -11.86
N SER A 117 -17.69 14.63 -12.02
CA SER A 117 -18.98 14.01 -12.28
C SER A 117 -19.88 14.07 -11.06
N LYS A 118 -21.11 14.59 -11.25
CA LYS A 118 -22.21 14.48 -10.28
C LYS A 118 -23.03 13.21 -10.47
N SER A 119 -22.75 12.45 -11.53
CA SER A 119 -23.51 11.26 -11.92
C SER A 119 -22.96 9.96 -11.33
N LEU A 120 -21.79 10.01 -10.67
CA LEU A 120 -21.13 8.86 -10.05
C LEU A 120 -21.00 9.03 -8.52
N PRO A 121 -22.07 9.38 -7.78
CA PRO A 121 -21.96 9.77 -6.36
C PRO A 121 -21.58 8.62 -5.43
N ASN A 122 -21.77 7.38 -5.88
CA ASN A 122 -21.58 6.17 -5.07
C ASN A 122 -20.30 5.40 -5.43
N LEU A 123 -19.40 6.00 -6.21
CA LEU A 123 -18.23 5.29 -6.72
C LEU A 123 -17.26 4.94 -5.59
N LYS A 124 -17.00 3.63 -5.42
CA LYS A 124 -16.10 3.05 -4.42
C LYS A 124 -14.85 2.45 -5.03
N THR A 125 -14.96 1.91 -6.24
CA THR A 125 -13.83 1.33 -6.98
C THR A 125 -13.65 2.04 -8.31
N LEU A 126 -12.44 2.53 -8.56
CA LEU A 126 -12.05 3.12 -9.83
C LEU A 126 -10.81 2.39 -10.35
N ASN A 127 -10.96 1.67 -11.45
CA ASN A 127 -9.85 0.98 -12.10
C ASN A 127 -9.51 1.65 -13.43
N LEU A 128 -8.31 2.24 -13.47
CA LEU A 128 -7.71 2.94 -14.61
C LEU A 128 -6.38 2.29 -15.02
N TYR A 129 -6.19 1.01 -14.70
CA TYR A 129 -5.03 0.21 -15.11
C TYR A 129 -4.71 0.38 -16.60
N HIS A 130 -3.44 0.59 -16.92
CA HIS A 130 -2.94 0.65 -18.29
C HIS A 130 -3.67 1.70 -19.16
N ASN A 131 -3.49 2.96 -18.79
CA ASN A 131 -3.94 4.14 -19.53
C ASN A 131 -2.75 5.13 -19.65
N ARG A 132 -3.01 6.42 -19.90
CA ARG A 132 -1.99 7.47 -20.08
C ARG A 132 -2.15 8.59 -19.05
N ILE A 133 -2.33 8.20 -17.79
CA ILE A 133 -2.53 9.13 -16.67
C ILE A 133 -1.18 9.56 -16.12
N THR A 134 -1.02 10.85 -15.85
CA THR A 134 0.19 11.44 -15.28
C THR A 134 -0.05 11.92 -13.85
N ASP A 135 0.92 12.62 -13.28
CA ASP A 135 0.79 13.29 -11.98
C ASP A 135 -0.35 14.32 -11.94
N GLU A 136 -0.71 14.91 -13.09
CA GLU A 136 -1.82 15.85 -13.17
C GLU A 136 -3.16 15.14 -12.89
N GLY A 137 -3.41 14.00 -13.54
CA GLY A 137 -4.61 13.19 -13.33
C GLY A 137 -4.66 12.58 -11.93
N ALA A 138 -3.52 12.09 -11.42
CA ALA A 138 -3.39 11.66 -10.02
C ALA A 138 -3.79 12.81 -9.06
N GLY A 139 -3.38 14.03 -9.39
CA GLY A 139 -3.78 15.25 -8.70
C GLY A 139 -5.28 15.52 -8.71
N PHE A 140 -5.92 15.42 -9.88
CA PHE A 140 -7.36 15.60 -9.97
C PHE A 140 -8.13 14.59 -9.12
N ILE A 141 -7.64 13.35 -9.02
CA ILE A 141 -8.24 12.32 -8.15
C ILE A 141 -8.04 12.70 -6.69
N ALA A 142 -6.80 13.06 -6.30
CA ALA A 142 -6.46 13.44 -4.93
C ALA A 142 -7.30 14.60 -4.39
N ASP A 143 -7.64 15.57 -5.25
CA ASP A 143 -8.37 16.78 -4.84
C ASP A 143 -9.89 16.70 -5.09
N SER A 144 -10.42 15.53 -5.46
CA SER A 144 -11.83 15.38 -5.83
C SER A 144 -12.76 15.23 -4.63
N ASP A 145 -13.70 16.16 -4.46
CA ASP A 145 -14.82 16.01 -3.52
C ASP A 145 -15.81 14.92 -3.97
N SER A 146 -15.98 14.75 -5.30
CA SER A 146 -16.90 13.77 -5.90
C SER A 146 -16.46 12.33 -5.63
N LEU A 147 -15.16 12.08 -5.47
CA LEU A 147 -14.60 10.76 -5.18
C LEU A 147 -14.37 10.51 -3.68
N SER A 148 -14.99 11.28 -2.78
CA SER A 148 -14.87 11.10 -1.33
C SER A 148 -15.32 9.73 -0.81
N GLN A 149 -16.09 8.98 -1.60
CA GLN A 149 -16.53 7.60 -1.28
C GLN A 149 -15.56 6.52 -1.77
N LEU A 150 -14.50 6.88 -2.51
CA LEU A 150 -13.59 5.94 -3.12
C LEU A 150 -12.84 5.13 -2.05
N GLU A 151 -12.90 3.81 -2.16
CA GLU A 151 -12.25 2.84 -1.29
C GLU A 151 -11.05 2.19 -1.98
N GLU A 152 -11.12 2.02 -3.30
CA GLU A 152 -10.10 1.33 -4.10
C GLU A 152 -9.79 2.10 -5.39
N LEU A 153 -8.50 2.33 -5.62
CA LEU A 153 -7.97 2.99 -6.80
C LEU A 153 -6.86 2.16 -7.43
N ASN A 154 -7.03 1.81 -8.71
CA ASN A 154 -5.99 1.14 -9.48
C ASN A 154 -5.50 2.04 -10.62
N LEU A 155 -4.24 2.41 -10.54
CA LEU A 155 -3.51 3.25 -11.50
C LEU A 155 -2.23 2.56 -11.98
N ASN A 156 -2.12 1.23 -11.82
CA ASN A 156 -0.98 0.48 -12.34
C ASN A 156 -0.79 0.72 -13.84
N TYR A 157 0.45 0.65 -14.34
CA TYR A 157 0.79 0.87 -15.75
C TYR A 157 0.30 2.22 -16.30
N ASN A 158 0.63 3.31 -15.62
CA ASN A 158 0.40 4.68 -16.11
C ASN A 158 1.74 5.44 -16.15
N GLN A 159 1.72 6.77 -16.23
CA GLN A 159 2.89 7.65 -16.23
C GLN A 159 2.97 8.50 -14.95
N ILE A 160 2.64 7.90 -13.81
CA ILE A 160 2.68 8.56 -12.50
C ILE A 160 4.11 8.53 -11.95
N HIS A 161 4.60 9.67 -11.49
CA HIS A 161 5.88 9.80 -10.82
C HIS A 161 5.67 10.04 -9.32
N GLY A 162 6.74 10.35 -8.61
CA GLY A 162 6.72 10.55 -7.17
C GLY A 162 5.74 11.63 -6.72
N ALA A 163 5.60 12.72 -7.48
CA ALA A 163 4.70 13.82 -7.12
C ALA A 163 3.22 13.38 -7.16
N GLY A 164 2.79 12.64 -8.19
CA GLY A 164 1.43 12.11 -8.27
C GLY A 164 1.14 11.08 -7.18
N ALA A 165 2.09 10.17 -6.92
CA ALA A 165 1.97 9.19 -5.83
C ALA A 165 1.81 9.89 -4.47
N ILE A 166 2.66 10.88 -4.17
CA ILE A 166 2.61 11.68 -2.94
C ILE A 166 1.25 12.39 -2.82
N ARG A 167 0.75 13.02 -3.87
CA ARG A 167 -0.56 13.70 -3.82
C ARG A 167 -1.70 12.74 -3.50
N LEU A 168 -1.73 11.57 -4.13
CA LEU A 168 -2.75 10.56 -3.85
C LEU A 168 -2.71 10.08 -2.41
N THR A 169 -1.51 9.75 -1.90
CA THR A 169 -1.36 9.17 -0.55
C THR A 169 -1.57 10.19 0.58
N HIS A 170 -1.45 11.49 0.29
CA HIS A 170 -1.68 12.58 1.25
C HIS A 170 -3.03 13.29 1.06
N SER A 171 -3.91 12.75 0.20
CA SER A 171 -5.22 13.36 -0.02
C SER A 171 -6.02 13.45 1.27
N THR A 172 -6.52 14.64 1.57
CA THR A 172 -7.45 14.90 2.69
C THR A 172 -8.90 14.68 2.29
N LYS A 173 -9.17 14.49 0.99
CA LYS A 173 -10.50 14.30 0.41
C LYS A 173 -10.87 12.81 0.30
N LEU A 174 -9.91 11.95 0.00
CA LEU A 174 -10.09 10.50 -0.19
C LEU A 174 -10.03 9.73 1.14
N GLN A 175 -10.82 10.13 2.13
CA GLN A 175 -10.73 9.61 3.50
C GLN A 175 -11.17 8.14 3.65
N LYS A 176 -11.94 7.62 2.69
CA LYS A 176 -12.39 6.22 2.65
C LYS A 176 -11.43 5.30 1.90
N LEU A 177 -10.40 5.85 1.26
CA LEU A 177 -9.48 5.10 0.43
C LEU A 177 -8.64 4.15 1.30
N LYS A 178 -8.67 2.87 0.94
CA LYS A 178 -7.95 1.78 1.63
C LYS A 178 -6.84 1.22 0.77
N THR A 179 -7.04 1.24 -0.55
CA THR A 179 -6.10 0.63 -1.50
C THR A 179 -5.78 1.58 -2.63
N ILE A 180 -4.49 1.80 -2.85
CA ILE A 180 -3.96 2.44 -4.06
C ILE A 180 -2.98 1.45 -4.70
N GLN A 181 -3.17 1.15 -5.98
CA GLN A 181 -2.24 0.35 -6.78
C GLN A 181 -1.51 1.26 -7.77
N LEU A 182 -0.19 1.36 -7.63
CA LEU A 182 0.70 2.24 -8.42
C LEU A 182 1.86 1.49 -9.10
N THR A 183 1.83 0.16 -9.12
CA THR A 183 2.88 -0.68 -9.72
C THR A 183 3.04 -0.37 -11.21
N TYR A 184 4.26 -0.51 -11.73
CA TYR A 184 4.59 -0.23 -13.13
C TYR A 184 4.31 1.22 -13.54
N ASN A 185 4.61 2.15 -12.64
CA ASN A 185 4.70 3.58 -12.90
C ASN A 185 6.15 4.04 -12.60
N PRO A 186 6.66 5.09 -13.26
CA PRO A 186 8.00 5.65 -13.04
C PRO A 186 8.11 6.43 -11.72
N ILE A 187 7.82 5.79 -10.59
CA ILE A 187 7.78 6.43 -9.26
C ILE A 187 9.17 6.35 -8.61
N GLU A 188 9.75 7.52 -8.33
CA GLU A 188 11.01 7.66 -7.62
C GLU A 188 10.86 7.32 -6.13
N ARG A 189 12.00 7.17 -5.45
CA ARG A 189 12.08 6.69 -4.06
C ARG A 189 11.14 7.43 -3.09
N SER A 190 11.04 8.76 -3.17
CA SER A 190 10.17 9.53 -2.28
C SER A 190 8.69 9.18 -2.45
N GLY A 191 8.25 8.95 -3.69
CA GLY A 191 6.90 8.47 -3.98
C GLY A 191 6.65 7.04 -3.54
N GLN A 192 7.63 6.16 -3.71
CA GLN A 192 7.56 4.77 -3.21
C GLN A 192 7.46 4.75 -1.69
N ASP A 193 8.24 5.57 -0.99
CA ASP A 193 8.18 5.69 0.47
C ASP A 193 6.79 6.21 0.89
N ALA A 194 6.27 7.26 0.25
CA ALA A 194 4.92 7.78 0.55
C ALA A 194 3.82 6.73 0.34
N TRP A 195 3.90 5.97 -0.76
CA TRP A 195 2.96 4.88 -1.04
C TRP A 195 3.04 3.76 -0.02
N LYS A 196 4.26 3.32 0.33
CA LYS A 196 4.47 2.30 1.37
C LYS A 196 3.98 2.77 2.75
N ARG A 197 4.17 4.06 3.08
CA ARG A 197 3.62 4.66 4.31
C ARG A 197 2.09 4.59 4.35
N PHE A 198 1.43 4.90 3.25
CA PHE A 198 -0.02 4.76 3.12
C PHE A 198 -0.47 3.30 3.35
N GLN A 199 0.17 2.35 2.68
CA GLN A 199 -0.15 0.92 2.81
C GLN A 199 0.02 0.42 4.26
N LEU A 200 1.12 0.80 4.93
CA LEU A 200 1.35 0.46 6.32
C LEU A 200 0.30 1.08 7.25
N MET A 201 -0.08 2.34 7.03
CA MET A 201 -1.09 3.00 7.86
C MET A 201 -2.46 2.34 7.74
N GLU A 202 -2.90 1.98 6.52
CA GLU A 202 -4.15 1.24 6.31
C GLU A 202 -4.09 -0.14 6.97
N TRP A 203 -2.97 -0.84 6.82
CA TRP A 203 -2.76 -2.13 7.50
C TRP A 203 -2.82 -2.00 9.03
N PHE A 204 -2.26 -0.94 9.62
CA PHE A 204 -2.38 -0.70 11.06
C PHE A 204 -3.82 -0.41 11.51
N LYS A 205 -4.60 0.31 10.68
CA LYS A 205 -6.03 0.50 10.95
C LYS A 205 -6.76 -0.84 11.00
N ASP A 206 -6.45 -1.74 10.08
CA ASP A 206 -7.07 -3.07 10.01
C ASP A 206 -6.66 -3.97 11.18
N LEU A 207 -5.38 -4.00 11.55
CA LEU A 207 -4.93 -4.70 12.76
C LEU A 207 -5.62 -4.16 14.01
N ASN A 208 -5.74 -2.84 14.14
CA ASN A 208 -6.43 -2.22 15.27
C ASN A 208 -7.94 -2.59 15.27
N ARG A 209 -8.61 -2.57 14.12
CA ARG A 209 -10.02 -3.01 13.99
C ARG A 209 -10.20 -4.48 14.36
N ALA A 210 -9.23 -5.33 14.00
CA ALA A 210 -9.23 -6.75 14.31
C ALA A 210 -8.74 -7.08 15.73
N ASN A 211 -8.37 -6.09 16.54
CA ASN A 211 -7.75 -6.27 17.86
C ASN A 211 -6.44 -7.11 17.81
N LYS A 212 -5.67 -6.99 16.72
CA LYS A 212 -4.43 -7.71 16.45
C LYS A 212 -3.21 -6.80 16.39
N LEU A 213 -3.27 -5.61 16.98
CA LEU A 213 -2.19 -4.61 16.86
C LEU A 213 -0.84 -5.12 17.39
N ASN A 214 -0.83 -6.03 18.36
CA ASN A 214 0.43 -6.63 18.85
C ASN A 214 1.13 -7.53 17.80
N GLU A 215 0.46 -7.89 16.70
CA GLU A 215 1.01 -8.66 15.57
C GLU A 215 1.66 -7.76 14.51
N VAL A 216 1.72 -6.43 14.75
CA VAL A 216 2.25 -5.45 13.78
C VAL A 216 3.70 -5.71 13.38
N GLY A 217 4.46 -6.47 14.16
CA GLY A 217 5.82 -6.89 13.85
C GLY A 217 6.02 -7.67 12.57
N ALA A 218 5.05 -8.50 12.20
CA ALA A 218 5.23 -9.50 11.15
C ALA A 218 5.28 -8.93 9.73
N GLY A 219 4.75 -7.72 9.53
CA GLY A 219 4.67 -7.04 8.23
C GLY A 219 5.38 -5.70 8.18
N LEU A 220 6.10 -5.33 9.26
CA LEU A 220 7.01 -4.21 9.23
C LEU A 220 8.26 -4.61 8.40
N ILE A 221 8.85 -3.64 7.71
CA ILE A 221 10.04 -3.86 6.88
C ILE A 221 10.94 -2.63 7.01
N GLY A 222 12.06 -2.81 7.70
CA GLY A 222 13.08 -1.80 7.93
C GLY A 222 12.62 -0.63 8.80
N ASP A 223 13.51 0.34 8.95
CA ASP A 223 13.29 1.51 9.83
C ASP A 223 12.06 2.36 9.42
N LEU A 224 11.68 2.36 8.14
CA LEU A 224 10.48 3.05 7.66
C LEU A 224 9.22 2.51 8.35
N GLY A 225 9.12 1.19 8.53
CA GLY A 225 7.97 0.60 9.19
C GLY A 225 7.79 1.14 10.61
N VAL A 226 8.87 1.16 11.38
CA VAL A 226 8.88 1.65 12.76
C VAL A 226 8.53 3.14 12.80
N ASP A 227 9.09 3.95 11.90
CA ASP A 227 8.76 5.37 11.79
C ASP A 227 7.25 5.60 11.57
N VAL A 228 6.63 4.85 10.66
CA VAL A 228 5.18 4.94 10.41
C VAL A 228 4.38 4.45 11.60
N LEU A 229 4.80 3.37 12.26
CA LEU A 229 4.15 2.86 13.46
C LEU A 229 4.12 3.94 14.54
N LEU A 230 5.25 4.60 14.78
CA LEU A 230 5.36 5.66 15.79
C LEU A 230 4.56 6.91 15.44
N GLN A 231 4.31 7.19 14.15
CA GLN A 231 3.39 8.25 13.72
C GLN A 231 1.92 7.85 13.90
N SER A 232 1.60 6.55 13.85
CA SER A 232 0.24 6.06 14.04
C SER A 232 -0.36 6.46 15.41
N PRO A 233 -1.66 6.82 15.47
CA PRO A 233 -2.35 7.02 16.75
C PRO A 233 -2.51 5.73 17.54
N PHE A 234 -2.33 4.56 16.91
CA PHE A 234 -2.55 3.26 17.55
C PHE A 234 -1.34 2.77 18.37
N ALA A 235 -0.14 3.32 18.16
CA ALA A 235 1.06 2.87 18.86
C ALA A 235 0.94 2.95 20.39
N SER A 236 0.15 3.90 20.91
CA SER A 236 -0.11 4.03 22.35
C SER A 236 -0.90 2.89 22.97
N LYS A 237 -1.50 2.02 22.15
CA LYS A 237 -2.24 0.84 22.58
C LYS A 237 -1.36 -0.40 22.72
N LEU A 238 -0.11 -0.36 22.25
CA LEU A 238 0.79 -1.50 22.29
C LEU A 238 1.24 -1.79 23.73
N LYS A 239 1.09 -3.06 24.12
CA LYS A 239 1.66 -3.61 25.36
C LYS A 239 2.80 -4.57 25.08
N ILE A 240 2.75 -5.20 23.91
CA ILE A 240 3.73 -6.16 23.41
C ILE A 240 4.05 -5.73 21.98
N LEU A 241 5.34 -5.60 21.68
CA LEU A 241 5.81 -5.23 20.36
C LEU A 241 6.88 -6.23 19.95
N ASP A 242 6.51 -7.14 19.04
CA ASP A 242 7.48 -7.98 18.36
C ASP A 242 7.96 -7.25 17.10
N LEU A 243 9.27 -7.13 16.92
CA LEU A 243 9.97 -6.54 15.79
C LEU A 243 11.16 -7.43 15.38
N LYS A 244 11.07 -8.72 15.69
CA LYS A 244 12.09 -9.69 15.33
C LYS A 244 12.26 -9.74 13.81
N ASN A 245 13.51 -9.83 13.34
CA ASN A 245 13.81 -10.08 11.92
C ASN A 245 13.17 -9.05 10.98
N ASN A 246 13.38 -7.76 11.27
CA ASN A 246 12.77 -6.64 10.56
C ASN A 246 13.79 -5.73 9.84
N ASP A 247 15.06 -6.15 9.76
CA ASP A 247 16.17 -5.36 9.20
C ASP A 247 16.30 -3.95 9.83
N LEU A 248 16.09 -3.89 11.16
CA LEU A 248 16.15 -2.64 11.91
C LEU A 248 17.59 -2.24 12.22
N THR A 249 17.86 -0.93 12.18
CA THR A 249 19.13 -0.33 12.61
C THR A 249 18.96 0.45 13.91
N ASP A 250 20.06 1.00 14.45
CA ASP A 250 20.00 1.87 15.64
C ASP A 250 19.05 3.06 15.45
N LYS A 251 18.84 3.53 14.22
CA LYS A 251 17.92 4.64 13.92
C LYS A 251 16.50 4.35 14.41
N SER A 252 15.95 3.18 14.11
CA SER A 252 14.59 2.82 14.56
C SER A 252 14.55 2.53 16.06
N VAL A 253 15.59 1.92 16.62
CA VAL A 253 15.69 1.67 18.07
C VAL A 253 15.74 2.96 18.88
N ILE A 254 16.49 3.96 18.40
CA ILE A 254 16.51 5.30 18.98
C ILE A 254 15.11 5.94 18.90
N ALA A 255 14.43 5.83 17.76
CA ALA A 255 13.07 6.36 17.60
C ALA A 255 12.07 5.68 18.56
N LEU A 256 12.14 4.35 18.72
CA LEU A 256 11.34 3.60 19.69
C LEU A 256 11.61 4.09 21.12
N SER A 257 12.89 4.24 21.48
CA SER A 257 13.34 4.68 22.80
C SER A 257 12.84 6.08 23.15
N ASN A 258 12.71 6.96 22.16
CA ASN A 258 12.26 8.33 22.36
C ASN A 258 10.73 8.49 22.28
N SER A 259 9.96 7.44 21.94
CA SER A 259 8.52 7.57 21.74
C SER A 259 7.72 7.47 23.04
N GLU A 260 7.09 8.56 23.43
CA GLU A 260 6.14 8.57 24.57
C GLU A 260 4.92 7.67 24.36
N LYS A 261 4.58 7.36 23.10
CA LYS A 261 3.48 6.45 22.79
C LYS A 261 3.77 5.05 23.35
N LEU A 262 5.03 4.65 23.49
CA LEU A 262 5.39 3.31 23.97
C LEU A 262 5.54 3.21 25.49
N LYS A 263 5.13 4.23 26.27
CA LYS A 263 5.22 4.26 27.76
C LYS A 263 4.48 3.16 28.51
N HIS A 264 3.65 2.39 27.82
CA HIS A 264 2.89 1.26 28.38
C HIS A 264 3.40 -0.10 27.88
N LEU A 265 4.49 -0.11 27.11
CA LEU A 265 5.08 -1.34 26.59
C LEU A 265 5.69 -2.16 27.72
N THR A 266 5.40 -3.46 27.72
CA THR A 266 5.83 -4.43 28.74
C THR A 266 6.72 -5.52 28.17
N ALA A 267 6.63 -5.78 26.86
CA ALA A 267 7.50 -6.70 26.16
C ALA A 267 7.92 -6.14 24.81
N LEU A 268 9.22 -6.18 24.52
CA LEU A 268 9.82 -5.74 23.28
C LEU A 268 10.75 -6.85 22.76
N ASN A 269 10.48 -7.34 21.57
CA ASN A 269 11.34 -8.29 20.87
C ASN A 269 11.99 -7.59 19.68
N LEU A 270 13.30 -7.42 19.74
CA LEU A 270 14.15 -6.79 18.72
C LEU A 270 15.20 -7.77 18.19
N SER A 271 15.00 -9.07 18.41
CA SER A 271 15.97 -10.08 17.99
C SER A 271 16.15 -10.18 16.47
N LYS A 272 17.32 -10.63 16.01
CA LYS A 272 17.64 -10.78 14.58
C LYS A 272 17.54 -9.46 13.80
N ASN A 273 18.16 -8.40 14.30
CA ASN A 273 18.25 -7.11 13.63
C ASN A 273 19.72 -6.64 13.56
N ASN A 274 19.97 -5.39 13.17
CA ASN A 274 21.31 -4.82 13.02
C ASN A 274 21.63 -3.81 14.14
N ILE A 275 21.19 -4.09 15.37
CA ILE A 275 21.34 -3.19 16.52
C ILE A 275 22.77 -3.27 17.06
N THR A 276 23.39 -2.12 17.33
CA THR A 276 24.73 -2.00 17.90
C THR A 276 24.66 -1.44 19.33
N ASP A 277 25.81 -1.13 19.91
CA ASP A 277 25.92 -0.48 21.22
C ASP A 277 25.14 0.84 21.30
N ALA A 278 25.07 1.59 20.20
CA ALA A 278 24.31 2.83 20.15
C ALA A 278 22.81 2.61 20.39
N GLY A 279 22.21 1.62 19.73
CA GLY A 279 20.81 1.25 19.94
C GLY A 279 20.56 0.64 21.31
N ALA A 280 21.46 -0.22 21.80
CA ALA A 280 21.38 -0.79 23.15
C ALA A 280 21.41 0.30 24.23
N LYS A 281 22.31 1.28 24.10
CA LYS A 281 22.39 2.44 25.00
C LYS A 281 21.12 3.28 24.96
N ALA A 282 20.56 3.53 23.78
CA ALA A 282 19.30 4.27 23.65
C ALA A 282 18.15 3.58 24.39
N LEU A 283 18.03 2.26 24.27
CA LEU A 283 17.04 1.48 25.01
C LEU A 283 17.26 1.57 26.53
N ALA A 284 18.51 1.35 26.97
CA ALA A 284 18.87 1.33 28.38
C ALA A 284 18.50 2.65 29.10
N TYR A 285 18.70 3.80 28.45
CA TYR A 285 18.43 5.10 29.06
C TYR A 285 17.06 5.70 28.69
N SER A 286 16.19 4.94 28.02
CA SER A 286 14.84 5.40 27.70
C SER A 286 13.93 5.49 28.92
N LYS A 287 13.47 6.70 29.24
CA LYS A 287 12.41 6.94 30.23
C LYS A 287 11.04 6.43 29.78
N ASN A 288 10.85 6.24 28.48
CA ASN A 288 9.59 5.75 27.91
C ASN A 288 9.45 4.23 28.01
N LEU A 289 10.51 3.50 28.37
CA LEU A 289 10.50 2.04 28.42
C LEU A 289 10.65 1.49 29.84
N GLU A 290 10.41 2.32 30.87
CA GLU A 290 10.53 1.96 32.30
C GLU A 290 9.58 0.82 32.77
N LYS A 291 8.57 0.48 31.96
CA LYS A 291 7.60 -0.59 32.24
C LYS A 291 7.95 -1.91 31.57
N LEU A 292 9.05 -1.97 30.82
CA LEU A 292 9.50 -3.20 30.19
C LEU A 292 9.81 -4.27 31.23
N LYS A 293 9.21 -5.45 31.02
CA LYS A 293 9.44 -6.68 31.76
C LYS A 293 10.22 -7.69 30.93
N LYS A 294 10.06 -7.67 29.60
CA LYS A 294 10.73 -8.59 28.68
C LYS A 294 11.41 -7.82 27.56
N LEU A 295 12.70 -8.06 27.37
CA LEU A 295 13.51 -7.49 26.29
C LEU A 295 14.31 -8.61 25.62
N ASP A 296 14.05 -8.84 24.33
CA ASP A 296 14.81 -9.79 23.52
C ASP A 296 15.65 -9.04 22.48
N LEU A 297 16.97 -9.12 22.63
CA LEU A 297 17.98 -8.51 21.77
C LEU A 297 18.91 -9.57 21.16
N ASN A 298 18.51 -10.85 21.14
CA ASN A 298 19.33 -11.91 20.57
C ASN A 298 19.67 -11.64 19.10
N PHE A 299 20.79 -12.17 18.61
CA PHE A 299 21.19 -12.07 17.19
C PHE A 299 21.24 -10.61 16.70
N ASN A 300 21.99 -9.78 17.41
CA ASN A 300 22.31 -8.41 17.02
C ASN A 300 23.83 -8.22 16.99
N ARG A 301 24.31 -6.98 17.01
CA ARG A 301 25.74 -6.62 16.94
C ARG A 301 26.18 -5.83 18.18
N ILE A 302 25.56 -6.08 19.32
CA ILE A 302 25.85 -5.41 20.59
C ILE A 302 27.18 -5.95 21.16
N GLY A 303 28.08 -5.07 21.55
CA GLY A 303 29.34 -5.36 22.22
C GLY A 303 29.29 -5.06 23.72
N ASP A 304 30.48 -4.96 24.33
CA ASP A 304 30.63 -4.72 25.77
C ASP A 304 30.08 -3.37 26.22
N GLU A 305 30.22 -2.32 25.40
CA GLU A 305 29.69 -0.98 25.72
C GLU A 305 28.16 -0.98 25.84
N GLY A 306 27.46 -1.67 24.94
CA GLY A 306 26.01 -1.79 24.98
C GLY A 306 25.53 -2.68 26.12
N ALA A 307 26.24 -3.77 26.40
CA ALA A 307 25.98 -4.61 27.57
C ALA A 307 26.14 -3.84 28.89
N LEU A 308 27.23 -3.07 29.02
CA LEU A 308 27.48 -2.19 30.15
C LEU A 308 26.36 -1.14 30.31
N ALA A 309 25.91 -0.52 29.21
CA ALA A 309 24.80 0.43 29.24
C ALA A 309 23.51 -0.22 29.75
N ILE A 310 23.18 -1.44 29.29
CA ILE A 310 22.01 -2.19 29.78
C ILE A 310 22.16 -2.52 31.26
N ALA A 311 23.33 -2.99 31.69
CA ALA A 311 23.64 -3.28 33.10
C ALA A 311 23.51 -2.04 34.01
N GLN A 312 23.80 -0.85 33.48
CA GLN A 312 23.74 0.42 34.22
C GLN A 312 22.42 1.17 34.02
N SER A 313 21.44 0.57 33.34
CA SER A 313 20.16 1.22 33.04
C SER A 313 19.40 1.60 34.32
N PRO A 314 19.05 2.89 34.54
CA PRO A 314 18.19 3.27 35.65
C PRO A 314 16.71 2.92 35.41
N ASN A 315 16.35 2.51 34.19
CA ASN A 315 14.96 2.34 33.77
C ASN A 315 14.53 0.87 33.68
N PHE A 316 15.47 -0.08 33.74
CA PHE A 316 15.17 -1.52 33.63
C PHE A 316 15.00 -2.24 34.97
N ALA A 317 14.68 -1.50 36.04
CA ALA A 317 14.40 -2.08 37.36
C ALA A 317 13.25 -3.10 37.36
N LYS A 318 12.32 -3.02 36.40
CA LYS A 318 11.18 -3.96 36.25
C LYS A 318 11.44 -5.11 35.28
N LEU A 319 12.65 -5.19 34.70
CA LEU A 319 12.97 -6.20 33.71
C LEU A 319 13.11 -7.57 34.38
N GLU A 320 12.31 -8.53 33.92
CA GLU A 320 12.24 -9.89 34.43
C GLU A 320 12.96 -10.89 33.50
N SER A 321 13.04 -10.55 32.21
CA SER A 321 13.69 -11.34 31.17
C SER A 321 14.47 -10.45 30.23
N LEU A 322 15.78 -10.70 30.13
CA LEU A 322 16.69 -10.08 29.18
C LEU A 322 17.37 -11.19 28.37
N LYS A 323 17.37 -11.08 27.04
CA LYS A 323 18.07 -12.02 26.16
C LYS A 323 19.06 -11.29 25.27
N LEU A 324 20.34 -11.65 25.39
CA LEU A 324 21.45 -11.02 24.66
C LEU A 324 22.34 -12.04 23.93
N GLY A 325 21.90 -13.29 23.79
CA GLY A 325 22.65 -14.33 23.09
C GLY A 325 22.94 -13.97 21.62
N GLN A 326 24.03 -14.51 21.09
CA GLN A 326 24.44 -14.29 19.69
C GLN A 326 24.64 -12.80 19.37
N ASN A 327 25.30 -12.09 20.30
CA ASN A 327 25.83 -10.74 20.12
C ASN A 327 27.38 -10.79 20.19
N LYS A 328 28.04 -9.63 20.18
CA LYS A 328 29.50 -9.48 20.26
C LYS A 328 29.99 -9.13 21.68
N ILE A 329 29.28 -9.59 22.69
CA ILE A 329 29.58 -9.31 24.10
C ILE A 329 30.76 -10.19 24.53
N GLY A 330 31.82 -9.54 25.01
CA GLY A 330 33.01 -10.15 25.59
C GLY A 330 32.90 -10.29 27.11
N THR A 331 34.04 -10.46 27.76
CA THR A 331 34.12 -10.69 29.21
C THR A 331 33.65 -9.49 30.01
N GLU A 332 34.03 -8.28 29.61
CA GLU A 332 33.71 -7.04 30.33
C GLU A 332 32.19 -6.79 30.37
N GLY A 333 31.50 -6.98 29.24
CA GLY A 333 30.05 -6.83 29.18
C GLY A 333 29.31 -7.94 29.94
N ALA A 334 29.83 -9.17 29.93
CA ALA A 334 29.27 -10.28 30.70
C ALA A 334 29.40 -10.05 32.21
N GLU A 335 30.57 -9.60 32.69
CA GLU A 335 30.81 -9.23 34.08
C GLU A 335 29.90 -8.06 34.51
N ALA A 336 29.78 -7.03 33.67
CA ALA A 336 28.90 -5.90 33.95
C ALA A 336 27.43 -6.32 34.15
N LEU A 337 26.93 -7.24 33.31
CA LEU A 337 25.57 -7.77 33.42
C LEU A 337 25.39 -8.63 34.67
N ASN A 338 26.39 -9.45 35.02
CA ASN A 338 26.37 -10.30 36.21
C ASN A 338 26.35 -9.47 37.50
N ASP A 339 27.12 -8.38 37.54
CA ASP A 339 27.32 -7.56 38.73
C ASP A 339 26.30 -6.40 38.82
N SER A 340 25.33 -6.34 37.89
CA SER A 340 24.36 -5.26 37.82
C SER A 340 23.42 -5.24 39.03
N LYS A 341 23.40 -4.10 39.73
CA LYS A 341 22.42 -3.79 40.78
C LYS A 341 21.12 -3.18 40.25
N ASN A 342 21.10 -2.81 38.97
CA ASN A 342 19.95 -2.13 38.35
C ASN A 342 18.98 -3.09 37.66
N LEU A 343 19.31 -4.38 37.62
CA LEU A 343 18.49 -5.45 37.04
C LEU A 343 18.02 -6.46 38.13
N PRO A 344 17.41 -6.00 39.24
CA PRO A 344 17.17 -6.82 40.43
C PRO A 344 16.14 -7.95 40.23
N ASN A 345 15.37 -7.92 39.15
CA ASN A 345 14.25 -8.82 38.90
C ASN A 345 14.52 -9.88 37.81
N LEU A 346 15.73 -9.98 37.28
CA LEU A 346 16.04 -10.96 36.22
C LEU A 346 15.95 -12.40 36.75
N VAL A 347 15.05 -13.20 36.14
CA VAL A 347 14.73 -14.57 36.59
C VAL A 347 15.51 -15.65 35.81
N HIS A 348 16.16 -15.28 34.71
CA HIS A 348 16.84 -16.22 33.80
C HIS A 348 18.27 -15.78 33.47
N PRO A 349 19.18 -16.71 33.11
CA PRO A 349 20.50 -16.33 32.64
C PRO A 349 20.39 -15.44 31.39
N VAL A 350 21.11 -14.32 31.41
CA VAL A 350 21.13 -13.31 30.35
C VAL A 350 21.66 -13.89 29.02
N PHE A 351 22.51 -14.91 29.13
CA PHE A 351 23.12 -15.66 28.03
C PHE A 351 22.54 -17.08 28.01
N GLY A 352 21.44 -17.29 27.29
CA GLY A 352 20.89 -18.63 27.07
C GLY A 352 21.46 -19.23 25.78
N PHE A 353 22.36 -20.21 25.89
CA PHE A 353 22.48 -21.26 24.88
C PHE A 353 21.44 -22.33 25.23
N TYR A 354 20.46 -22.53 24.35
CA TYR A 354 19.59 -23.71 24.37
C TYR A 354 19.82 -24.50 23.09
#